data_AF-A0A7S3RHM9-F1
#
_entry.id   AF-A0A7S3RHM9-F1
#
_cell.length_a   1.000
_cell.length_b   1.000
_cell.length_c   1.000
_cell.angle_alpha   90.00
_cell.angle_beta   90.00
_cell.angle_gamma   90.00
#
_symmetry.space_group_name_H-M   'P 1'
#
loop_
_entity.id
_entity.type
_entity.pdbx_description
1 polymer ?
#
loop_
_entity_poly.entity_id
_entity_poly.type
_entity_poly.pdbx_seq_one_letter_code
_entity_poly.pdbx_strand_id
1 'polypeptide(L)'
;GMPTYKNPFVHGNLFLLLTIEFPETLSPDNQTAIRELLPPPLNVPQWKEDDPGVEVHTVTDIDPVQSFNDNKVNMQSGGEAYDEDDEDGGGRMPGGGQAAQCHQQ
;
A
#
# COMPACT_ATOMS: atom_id res chain seq x y z
N GLY A 1 19.29 -22.99 15.19
CA GLY A 1 19.45 -21.83 16.07
C GLY A 1 20.44 -22.13 17.18
N MET A 2 20.73 -21.18 18.06
CA MET A 2 21.72 -21.36 19.12
C MET A 2 21.29 -22.44 20.13
N PRO A 3 22.23 -23.13 20.80
CA PRO A 3 21.91 -24.03 21.91
C PRO A 3 21.14 -23.32 23.03
N THR A 4 20.25 -24.06 23.68
CA THR A 4 19.42 -23.55 24.77
C THR A 4 20.24 -23.47 26.05
N TYR A 5 20.08 -22.39 26.81
CA TYR A 5 20.78 -22.22 28.08
C TYR A 5 20.49 -23.41 29.02
N LYS A 6 21.55 -24.00 29.61
CA LYS A 6 21.56 -25.21 30.46
C LYS A 6 21.28 -26.56 29.78
N ASN A 7 21.04 -26.60 28.47
CA ASN A 7 20.98 -27.86 27.73
C ASN A 7 21.63 -27.72 26.35
N PRO A 8 22.93 -28.03 26.21
CA PRO A 8 23.67 -27.83 24.97
C PRO A 8 23.25 -28.78 23.84
N PHE A 9 22.44 -29.81 24.13
CA PHE A 9 21.92 -30.74 23.10
C PHE A 9 20.63 -30.24 22.45
N VAL A 10 19.93 -29.27 23.07
CA VAL A 10 18.69 -28.69 22.53
C VAL A 10 19.01 -27.37 21.86
N HIS A 11 18.74 -27.28 20.55
CA HIS A 11 19.03 -26.11 19.74
C HIS A 11 17.75 -25.35 19.40
N GLY A 12 17.81 -24.02 19.38
CA GLY A 12 16.70 -23.18 18.93
C GLY A 12 16.50 -23.22 17.41
N ASN A 13 15.56 -22.42 16.92
CA ASN A 13 15.21 -22.40 15.50
C ASN A 13 16.13 -21.47 14.69
N LEU A 14 16.26 -21.74 13.39
CA LEU A 14 16.79 -20.79 12.41
C LEU A 14 15.61 -20.16 11.69
N PHE A 15 15.59 -18.84 11.61
CA PHE A 15 14.60 -18.10 10.83
C PHE A 15 15.29 -17.55 9.60
N LEU A 16 14.71 -17.84 8.43
CA LEU A 16 15.16 -17.28 7.16
C LEU A 16 14.17 -16.20 6.76
N LEU A 17 14.67 -14.98 6.63
CA LEU A 17 13.95 -13.87 6.02
C LEU A 17 14.57 -13.70 4.63
N LEU A 18 13.80 -14.01 3.59
CA LEU A 18 14.25 -13.95 2.21
C LEU A 18 13.74 -12.66 1.58
N THR A 19 14.65 -11.87 1.03
CA THR A 19 14.32 -10.78 0.12
C THR A 19 14.37 -11.32 -1.30
N ILE A 20 13.24 -11.23 -2.02
CA ILE A 20 13.16 -11.68 -3.41
C ILE A 20 13.44 -10.48 -4.30
N GLU A 21 14.52 -10.57 -5.08
CA GLU A 21 14.84 -9.59 -6.11
C GLU A 21 14.21 -10.02 -7.44
N PHE A 22 13.34 -9.17 -7.98
CA PHE A 22 12.74 -9.40 -9.29
C PHE A 22 13.68 -8.92 -10.40
N PRO A 23 13.63 -9.54 -11.60
CA PRO A 23 14.34 -9.02 -12.74
C PRO A 23 13.76 -7.65 -13.16
N GLU A 24 14.62 -6.76 -13.66
CA GLU A 24 14.20 -5.43 -14.14
C GLU A 24 13.24 -5.51 -15.33
N THR A 25 13.44 -6.49 -16.21
CA THR A 25 12.61 -6.67 -17.41
C THR A 25 12.40 -8.15 -17.72
N LEU A 26 11.35 -8.45 -18.49
CA LEU A 26 11.01 -9.80 -18.96
C LEU A 26 10.82 -9.77 -20.48
N SER A 27 11.41 -10.72 -21.21
CA SER A 27 11.16 -10.88 -22.64
C SER A 27 9.71 -11.34 -22.89
N PRO A 28 9.13 -11.05 -24.08
CA PRO A 28 7.77 -11.46 -24.41
C PRO A 28 7.55 -12.98 -24.30
N ASP A 29 8.54 -13.77 -24.70
CA ASP A 29 8.50 -15.24 -24.62
C ASP A 29 8.42 -15.70 -23.15
N ASN A 30 9.23 -15.09 -22.27
CA ASN A 30 9.21 -15.41 -20.84
C ASN A 30 7.90 -14.98 -20.19
N GLN A 31 7.34 -13.83 -20.55
CA GLN A 31 6.04 -13.39 -20.04
C GLN A 31 4.92 -14.38 -20.41
N THR A 32 4.96 -14.91 -21.63
CA THR A 32 3.99 -15.91 -22.10
C THR A 32 4.14 -17.22 -21.32
N ALA A 33 5.36 -17.73 -21.19
CA ALA A 33 5.64 -18.95 -20.43
C ALA A 33 5.24 -18.83 -18.95
N ILE A 34 5.52 -17.68 -18.32
CA ILE A 34 5.14 -17.43 -16.93
C ILE A 34 3.62 -17.41 -16.77
N ARG A 35 2.87 -16.86 -17.73
CA ARG A 35 1.40 -16.85 -17.68
C ARG A 35 0.79 -18.24 -17.73
N GLU A 36 1.43 -19.20 -18.40
CA GLU A 36 1.00 -20.60 -18.43
C GLU A 36 1.35 -21.35 -17.13
N LEU A 37 2.47 -20.99 -16.50
CA LEU A 37 2.98 -21.65 -15.30
C LEU A 37 2.36 -21.13 -13.99
N LEU A 38 1.95 -19.85 -13.96
CA LEU A 38 1.36 -19.24 -12.78
C LEU A 38 -0.15 -19.50 -12.69
N PRO A 39 -0.74 -19.42 -11.47
CA PRO A 39 -2.18 -19.46 -11.31
C PRO A 39 -2.89 -18.38 -12.13
N PRO A 40 -4.19 -18.57 -12.47
CA PRO A 40 -4.97 -17.60 -13.21
C PRO A 40 -4.92 -16.19 -12.58
N PRO A 41 -4.95 -15.12 -13.39
CA PRO A 41 -4.99 -13.75 -12.89
C PRO A 41 -6.18 -13.54 -11.94
N LEU A 42 -5.94 -12.88 -10.81
CA LEU A 42 -6.99 -12.54 -9.86
C LEU A 42 -7.95 -11.47 -10.41
N ASN A 43 -7.41 -10.54 -11.20
CA ASN A 43 -8.16 -9.43 -11.77
C ASN A 43 -8.40 -9.68 -13.26
N VAL A 44 -9.68 -9.65 -13.66
CA VAL A 44 -10.09 -9.72 -15.06
C VAL A 44 -10.63 -8.34 -15.44
N PRO A 45 -10.09 -7.69 -16.49
CA PRO A 45 -10.62 -6.40 -16.96
C PRO A 45 -12.11 -6.52 -17.29
N GLN A 46 -12.93 -5.71 -16.63
CA GLN A 46 -14.39 -5.69 -16.85
C GLN A 46 -14.81 -4.63 -17.86
N TRP A 47 -13.98 -3.61 -18.04
CA TRP A 47 -14.24 -2.43 -18.86
C TRP A 47 -13.26 -2.39 -20.02
N LYS A 48 -13.71 -1.89 -21.16
CA LYS A 48 -12.87 -1.62 -22.32
C LYS A 48 -12.37 -0.17 -22.26
N GLU A 49 -11.24 0.07 -22.92
CA GLU A 49 -10.65 1.41 -23.00
C GLU A 49 -11.60 2.43 -23.66
N ASP A 50 -12.47 1.98 -24.57
CA ASP A 50 -13.44 2.83 -25.27
C ASP A 50 -14.76 3.03 -24.53
N ASP A 51 -14.95 2.41 -23.36
CA ASP A 51 -16.21 2.51 -22.62
C ASP A 51 -16.40 3.94 -22.08
N PRO A 52 -17.63 4.49 -22.14
CA PRO A 52 -17.89 5.85 -21.67
C PRO A 52 -17.62 5.96 -20.17
N GLY A 53 -16.77 6.92 -19.80
CA GLY A 53 -16.36 7.12 -18.40
C GLY A 53 -15.12 6.33 -17.99
N VAL A 54 -14.45 5.63 -18.91
CA VAL A 54 -13.12 5.04 -18.69
C VAL A 54 -12.04 6.04 -19.12
N GLU A 55 -11.05 6.21 -18.26
CA GLU A 55 -9.83 6.99 -18.54
C GLU A 55 -8.62 6.06 -18.55
N VAL A 56 -7.79 6.15 -19.59
CA VAL A 56 -6.58 5.32 -19.75
C VAL A 56 -5.39 6.03 -19.13
N HIS A 57 -4.76 5.37 -18.16
CA HIS A 57 -3.57 5.87 -17.47
C HIS A 57 -2.37 4.97 -17.75
N THR A 58 -1.18 5.56 -17.81
CA THR A 58 0.09 4.84 -17.94
C THR A 58 0.91 4.91 -16.65
N VAL A 59 1.60 3.83 -16.32
CA VAL A 59 2.55 3.81 -15.21
C VAL A 59 3.79 4.61 -15.61
N THR A 60 4.23 5.48 -14.73
CA THR A 60 5.46 6.26 -14.89
C THR A 60 6.33 6.07 -13.65
N ASP A 61 7.65 6.02 -13.85
CA ASP A 61 8.59 6.01 -12.76
C ASP A 61 8.65 7.40 -12.13
N ILE A 62 8.48 7.46 -10.81
CA ILE A 62 8.50 8.72 -10.07
C ILE A 62 9.52 8.60 -8.94
N ASP A 63 10.38 9.61 -8.82
CA ASP A 63 11.27 9.73 -7.67
C ASP A 63 10.43 9.96 -6.39
N PRO A 64 10.58 9.11 -5.35
CA PRO A 64 9.77 9.20 -4.13
C PRO A 64 9.86 10.56 -3.42
N VAL A 65 11.03 11.20 -3.45
CA VAL A 65 11.27 12.49 -2.80
C VAL A 65 10.65 13.62 -3.61
N GLN A 66 10.76 13.56 -4.94
CA GLN A 66 10.08 14.54 -5.81
C GLN A 66 8.56 14.43 -5.67
N SER A 67 8.01 13.22 -5.75
CA SER A 67 6.58 12.95 -5.54
C SER A 67 6.07 13.54 -4.22
N PHE A 68 6.82 13.30 -3.13
CA PHE A 68 6.48 13.86 -1.82
C PHE A 68 6.49 15.38 -1.82
N ASN A 69 7.51 16.02 -2.40
CA ASN A 69 7.61 17.48 -2.43
C ASN A 69 6.53 18.13 -3.29
N ASP A 70 6.21 17.56 -4.44
CA ASP A 70 5.17 18.07 -5.34
C ASP A 70 3.78 17.97 -4.69
N ASN A 71 3.55 16.91 -3.90
CA ASN A 71 2.29 16.71 -3.19
C ASN A 71 2.17 17.50 -1.87
N LYS A 72 3.25 18.15 -1.37
CA LYS A 72 3.18 18.98 -0.14
C LYS A 72 2.18 20.12 -0.27
N VAL A 73 2.07 20.73 -1.45
CA VAL A 73 1.16 21.85 -1.68
C VAL A 73 -0.31 21.41 -1.56
N ASN A 74 -0.63 20.19 -2.02
CA ASN A 74 -1.95 19.60 -1.86
C ASN A 74 -2.22 19.15 -0.41
N MET A 75 -1.19 18.66 0.30
CA MET A 75 -1.30 18.33 1.74
C MET A 75 -1.49 19.58 2.62
N GLN A 76 -0.93 20.73 2.24
CA GLN A 76 -1.07 21.99 2.98
C GLN A 76 -2.45 22.64 2.82
N SER A 77 -3.18 22.34 1.75
CA SER A 77 -4.53 22.87 1.52
C SER A 77 -5.64 22.02 2.16
N GLY A 78 -5.31 20.84 2.69
CA GLY A 78 -6.19 19.99 3.50
C GLY A 78 -5.86 20.19 4.98
N GLY A 79 -6.22 21.35 5.53
CA GLY A 79 -6.15 21.57 6.97
C GLY A 79 -6.92 20.48 7.72
N GLU A 80 -6.35 20.05 8.84
CA GLU A 80 -7.05 19.42 9.97
C GLU A 80 -7.51 17.96 9.79
N ALA A 81 -6.60 17.00 9.54
CA ALA A 81 -6.91 15.58 9.78
C ALA A 81 -6.05 14.90 10.86
N TYR A 82 -4.92 15.49 11.24
CA TYR A 82 -3.96 14.88 12.18
C TYR A 82 -3.27 15.89 13.12
N ASP A 83 -3.78 17.13 13.23
CA ASP A 83 -3.23 18.16 14.14
C ASP A 83 -4.02 18.28 15.46
N GLU A 84 -4.77 17.22 15.82
CA GLU A 84 -5.54 17.14 17.09
C GLU A 84 -4.98 16.04 18.02
N ASP A 85 -3.68 16.05 18.34
CA ASP A 85 -3.18 15.26 19.48
C ASP A 85 -2.04 15.94 20.25
N ASP A 86 -2.14 17.26 20.41
CA ASP A 86 -1.20 18.04 21.24
C ASP A 86 -1.95 19.12 22.04
N GLU A 87 -2.98 18.75 22.81
CA GLU A 87 -3.50 19.63 23.88
C GLU A 87 -4.25 18.85 25.00
N ASP A 88 -3.47 18.21 25.88
CA ASP A 88 -3.90 17.83 27.23
C ASP A 88 -4.18 19.12 28.03
N GLY A 89 -5.43 19.61 27.99
CA GLY A 89 -5.77 20.88 28.62
C GLY A 89 -7.24 21.26 28.54
N GLY A 90 -8.07 20.65 29.39
CA GLY A 90 -9.53 20.71 29.34
C GLY A 90 -10.19 22.09 29.15
N GLY A 91 -11.26 22.11 28.35
CA GLY A 91 -12.13 23.27 28.18
C GLY A 91 -13.43 22.90 27.46
N ARG A 92 -14.56 23.27 28.05
CA ARG A 92 -15.93 22.90 27.66
C ARG A 92 -16.51 23.78 26.54
N MET A 93 -17.36 23.15 25.69
CA MET A 93 -18.58 23.65 25.00
C MET A 93 -18.44 24.25 23.57
N PRO A 94 -19.54 24.52 22.82
CA PRO A 94 -20.64 23.64 22.35
C PRO A 94 -21.04 23.95 20.88
N GLY A 95 -21.51 23.00 20.07
CA GLY A 95 -22.17 23.38 18.80
C GLY A 95 -22.32 22.27 17.79
N GLY A 96 -23.55 22.03 17.35
CA GLY A 96 -23.92 20.88 16.51
C GLY A 96 -23.45 20.97 15.06
N GLY A 97 -23.05 19.82 14.54
CA GLY A 97 -22.96 19.51 13.11
C GLY A 97 -23.43 18.07 12.93
N GLN A 98 -24.46 17.87 12.12
CA GLN A 98 -25.15 16.59 11.93
C GLN A 98 -24.21 15.55 11.32
N ALA A 99 -24.00 14.43 12.02
CA ALA A 99 -23.33 13.26 11.46
C ALA A 99 -24.27 12.61 10.44
N ALA A 100 -24.02 12.84 9.15
CA ALA A 100 -24.69 12.12 8.08
C ALA A 100 -24.15 10.68 8.04
N GLN A 101 -25.02 9.72 8.35
CA GLN A 101 -24.70 8.30 8.39
C GLN A 101 -25.05 7.66 7.03
N CYS A 102 -24.04 7.46 6.18
CA CYS A 102 -24.21 6.75 4.91
C CYS A 102 -24.42 5.25 5.19
N HIS A 103 -25.60 4.74 4.83
CA HIS A 103 -25.94 3.31 4.86
C HIS A 103 -25.42 2.65 3.58
N GLN A 104 -24.57 1.63 3.73
CA GLN A 104 -24.20 0.74 2.63
C GLN A 104 -25.29 -0.33 2.49
N GLN A 105 -25.84 -0.47 1.28
CA GLN A 105 -26.55 -1.67 0.83
C GLN A 105 -25.64 -2.44 -0.10
#